data_AF-A7SNK7-F1
#
_entry.id   AF-A7SNK7-F1
#
_cell.length_a   1.000
_cell.length_b   1.000
_cell.length_c   1.000
_cell.angle_alpha   90.00
_cell.angle_beta   90.00
_cell.angle_gamma   90.00
#
_symmetry.space_group_name_H-M   'P 1'
#
loop_
_entity.id
_entity.type
_entity.pdbx_description
1 polymer ?
#
loop_
_entity_poly.entity_id
_entity_poly.type
_entity_poly.pdbx_seq_one_letter_code
_entity_poly.pdbx_strand_id
1 'polypeptide(L)'
;MICLDRTWRTIFIVGRSNNSRTNNLLGHESRVYGDILLGNFLDTYKHLSLKMLLGITWPYEHCNAKYILKTDDDCYMNIVSLILWLSEYHTQQGTDPLYIGKVQKNMAVVRTKSHRYYVSRSVHRGDFYAPYVSGGGYLFSGHLLSRLYKVSRHSRVFPVEDALLGRFMRILKVQPRHEKRFL
;
A
#
# COMPACT_ATOMS: atom_id res chain seq x y z
N MET A 1 -18.14 -5.31 -27.84
CA MET A 1 -17.30 -4.32 -27.14
C MET A 1 -18.03 -3.89 -25.89
N ILE A 2 -17.64 -4.38 -24.71
CA ILE A 2 -18.33 -4.05 -23.45
C ILE A 2 -17.69 -2.76 -22.92
N CYS A 3 -18.37 -1.63 -23.09
CA CYS A 3 -18.03 -0.41 -22.37
C CYS A 3 -18.44 -0.59 -20.91
N LEU A 4 -17.47 -0.95 -20.07
CA LEU A 4 -17.64 -0.89 -18.62
C LEU A 4 -17.40 0.55 -18.20
N ASP A 5 -18.43 1.25 -17.73
CA ASP A 5 -18.31 2.54 -17.06
C ASP A 5 -17.59 2.35 -15.71
N ARG A 6 -16.28 2.10 -15.79
CA ARG A 6 -15.42 1.76 -14.66
C ARG A 6 -14.19 2.62 -14.74
N THR A 7 -14.18 3.64 -13.89
CA THR A 7 -13.08 4.60 -13.79
C THR A 7 -12.05 4.07 -12.80
N TRP A 8 -10.78 4.08 -13.20
CA TRP A 8 -9.64 3.95 -12.29
C TRP A 8 -8.76 5.18 -12.45
N ARG A 9 -7.95 5.45 -11.43
CA ARG A 9 -6.92 6.49 -11.46
C ARG A 9 -5.61 5.87 -11.01
N THR A 10 -4.55 6.12 -11.77
CA THR A 10 -3.19 5.74 -11.41
C THR A 10 -2.51 6.95 -10.79
N ILE A 11 -1.77 6.73 -9.71
CA ILE A 11 -1.02 7.76 -9.03
C ILE A 11 0.34 7.17 -8.61
N PHE A 12 1.42 7.88 -8.90
CA PHE A 12 2.77 7.51 -8.51
C PHE A 12 3.16 8.22 -7.20
N ILE A 13 3.60 7.45 -6.21
CA ILE A 13 4.02 7.99 -4.90
C ILE A 13 5.55 8.02 -4.85
N VAL A 14 6.10 9.22 -4.86
CA VAL A 14 7.55 9.44 -4.99
C VAL A 14 8.03 10.35 -3.87
N GLY A 15 9.16 10.01 -3.26
CA GLY A 15 9.84 10.86 -2.28
C GLY A 15 10.85 11.81 -2.96
N ARG A 16 11.62 12.53 -2.15
CA ARG A 16 12.73 13.35 -2.62
C ARG A 16 13.97 12.49 -2.86
N SER A 17 14.78 12.88 -3.84
CA SER A 17 16.13 12.35 -4.05
C SER A 17 17.18 13.28 -3.42
N ASN A 18 18.36 12.75 -3.11
CA ASN A 18 19.54 13.58 -2.77
C ASN A 18 20.13 14.28 -4.01
N ASN A 19 19.70 13.89 -5.22
CA ASN A 19 20.15 14.49 -6.46
C ASN A 19 19.19 15.62 -6.90
N SER A 20 19.71 16.86 -6.96
CA SER A 20 18.92 18.04 -7.36
C SER A 20 18.40 17.95 -8.80
N ARG A 21 19.18 17.39 -9.73
CA ARG A 21 18.76 17.17 -11.11
C ARG A 21 17.58 16.21 -11.18
N THR A 22 17.62 15.10 -10.44
CA THR A 22 16.50 14.16 -10.33
C THR A 22 15.24 14.85 -9.79
N ASN A 23 15.35 15.65 -8.74
CA ASN A 23 14.21 16.39 -8.19
C ASN A 23 13.62 17.40 -9.19
N ASN A 24 14.47 18.07 -9.98
CA ASN A 24 14.02 19.03 -10.99
C ASN A 24 13.27 18.33 -12.13
N LEU A 25 13.77 17.17 -12.59
CA LEU A 25 13.09 16.36 -13.61
C LEU A 25 11.76 15.84 -13.09
N LEU A 26 11.73 15.34 -11.85
CA LEU A 26 10.50 14.87 -11.20
C LEU A 26 9.46 15.99 -11.06
N GLY A 27 9.89 17.20 -10.72
CA GLY A 27 9.02 18.37 -10.68
C GLY A 27 8.47 18.76 -12.06
N HIS A 28 9.26 18.57 -13.13
CA HIS A 28 8.79 18.78 -14.50
C HIS A 28 7.75 17.71 -14.90
N GLU A 29 8.04 16.44 -14.68
CA GLU A 29 7.12 15.32 -14.94
C GLU A 29 5.79 15.50 -14.21
N SER A 30 5.84 15.84 -12.91
CA SER A 30 4.64 16.10 -12.10
C SER A 30 3.76 17.22 -12.68
N ARG A 31 4.36 18.28 -13.25
CA ARG A 31 3.61 19.37 -13.90
C ARG A 31 2.98 18.96 -15.24
N VAL A 32 3.62 18.04 -15.97
CA VAL A 32 3.14 17.59 -17.28
C VAL A 32 1.97 16.61 -17.13
N TYR A 33 2.10 15.62 -16.24
CA TYR A 33 1.14 14.51 -16.15
C TYR A 33 0.14 14.65 -15.00
N GLY A 34 0.49 15.35 -13.91
CA GLY A 34 -0.42 15.60 -12.79
C GLY A 34 -0.81 14.36 -11.97
N ASP A 35 -0.08 13.25 -12.12
CA ASP A 35 -0.35 11.95 -11.50
C ASP A 35 0.69 11.54 -10.45
N ILE A 36 1.54 12.48 -10.01
CA ILE A 36 2.58 12.24 -9.00
C ILE A 36 2.20 12.86 -7.65
N LEU A 37 2.23 12.05 -6.59
CA LEU A 37 2.22 12.50 -5.20
C LEU A 37 3.63 12.56 -4.64
N LEU A 38 4.12 13.78 -4.48
CA LEU A 38 5.45 14.06 -3.94
C LEU A 38 5.42 14.13 -2.41
N GLY A 39 6.05 13.14 -1.77
CA GLY A 39 6.26 13.09 -0.34
C GLY A 39 7.49 13.88 0.11
N ASN A 40 7.38 14.62 1.21
CA ASN A 40 8.52 15.34 1.81
C ASN A 40 9.37 14.42 2.71
N PHE A 41 9.90 13.35 2.13
CA PHE A 41 10.83 12.42 2.77
C PHE A 41 11.83 11.90 1.74
N LEU A 42 13.01 11.47 2.18
CA LEU A 42 14.00 10.88 1.28
C LEU A 42 13.51 9.54 0.76
N ASP A 43 13.46 9.38 -0.56
CA ASP A 43 13.01 8.16 -1.21
C ASP A 43 14.07 7.05 -1.08
N THR A 44 13.86 6.16 -0.12
CA THR A 44 14.73 5.01 0.12
C THR A 44 13.90 3.83 0.55
N TYR A 45 14.49 2.64 0.45
CA TYR A 45 13.88 1.41 0.93
C TYR A 45 13.41 1.50 2.40
N LYS A 46 14.14 2.24 3.25
CA LYS A 46 13.79 2.41 4.67
C LYS A 46 12.54 3.28 4.89
N HIS A 47 12.17 4.09 3.90
CA HIS A 47 11.05 5.03 3.96
C HIS A 47 9.84 4.60 3.13
N LEU A 48 9.82 3.36 2.60
CA LEU A 48 8.64 2.82 1.90
C LEU A 48 7.37 2.93 2.73
N SER A 49 7.48 2.77 4.05
CA SER A 49 6.32 2.95 4.94
C SER A 49 5.76 4.38 4.91
N LEU A 50 6.59 5.40 4.71
CA LEU A 50 6.10 6.78 4.55
C LEU A 50 5.34 6.95 3.24
N LYS A 51 5.77 6.28 2.16
CA LYS A 51 5.02 6.21 0.90
C LYS A 51 3.66 5.56 1.11
N MET A 52 3.60 4.42 1.80
CA MET A 52 2.31 3.78 2.09
C MET A 52 1.41 4.66 2.94
N LEU A 53 1.94 5.37 3.94
CA LEU A 53 1.16 6.32 4.73
C LEU A 53 0.56 7.44 3.87
N LEU A 54 1.33 7.96 2.91
CA LEU A 54 0.81 8.91 1.92
C LEU A 54 -0.25 8.27 1.02
N GLY A 55 -0.04 7.01 0.62
CA GLY A 55 -0.97 6.19 -0.16
C GLY A 55 -2.24 5.76 0.59
N ILE A 56 -2.32 6.00 1.91
CA ILE A 56 -3.56 5.91 2.69
C ILE A 56 -4.17 7.32 2.83
N THR A 57 -3.35 8.31 3.15
CA THR A 57 -3.81 9.67 3.48
C THR A 57 -4.43 10.37 2.28
N TRP A 58 -3.73 10.39 1.15
CA TRP A 58 -4.21 11.11 -0.02
C TRP A 58 -5.53 10.55 -0.58
N PRO A 59 -5.70 9.24 -0.82
CA PRO A 59 -7.00 8.76 -1.29
C PRO A 59 -8.10 8.86 -0.24
N TYR A 60 -7.77 8.88 1.07
CA TYR A 60 -8.75 9.19 2.11
C TYR A 60 -9.31 10.63 1.98
N GLU A 61 -8.46 11.59 1.64
CA GLU A 61 -8.82 13.02 1.55
C GLU A 61 -9.39 13.41 0.18
N HIS A 62 -8.99 12.71 -0.89
CA HIS A 62 -9.25 13.15 -2.27
C HIS A 62 -10.00 12.15 -3.14
N CYS A 63 -10.25 10.92 -2.68
CA CYS A 63 -10.90 9.89 -3.49
C CYS A 63 -12.10 9.26 -2.77
N ASN A 64 -13.17 9.03 -3.52
CA ASN A 64 -14.25 8.13 -3.12
C ASN A 64 -14.08 6.76 -3.84
N ALA A 65 -12.90 6.16 -3.69
CA ALA A 65 -12.57 4.92 -4.37
C ALA A 65 -13.19 3.71 -3.65
N LYS A 66 -13.79 2.77 -4.39
CA LYS A 66 -14.30 1.52 -3.80
C LYS A 66 -13.20 0.58 -3.35
N TYR A 67 -12.08 0.57 -4.07
CA TYR A 67 -10.92 -0.27 -3.82
C TYR A 67 -9.64 0.52 -4.05
N ILE A 68 -8.61 0.18 -3.30
CA ILE A 68 -7.25 0.70 -3.48
C ILE A 68 -6.36 -0.49 -3.82
N LEU A 69 -5.67 -0.38 -4.95
CA LEU A 69 -4.61 -1.29 -5.36
C LEU A 69 -3.27 -0.57 -5.16
N LYS A 70 -2.33 -1.23 -4.48
CA LYS A 70 -0.92 -0.87 -4.50
C LYS A 70 -0.16 -1.95 -5.27
N THR A 71 0.77 -1.54 -6.11
CA THR A 71 1.77 -2.40 -6.73
C THR A 71 3.09 -1.64 -6.85
N ASP A 72 4.18 -2.36 -7.09
CA ASP A 72 5.49 -1.77 -7.36
C ASP A 72 5.62 -1.42 -8.86
N ASP A 73 6.54 -0.52 -9.20
CA ASP A 73 6.80 -0.06 -10.56
C ASP A 73 7.50 -1.12 -11.45
N ASP A 74 7.98 -2.21 -10.84
CA ASP A 74 8.56 -3.37 -11.49
C ASP A 74 7.59 -4.57 -11.60
N CYS A 75 6.29 -4.35 -11.32
CA CYS A 75 5.26 -5.37 -11.36
C CYS A 75 4.29 -5.19 -12.54
N TYR A 76 3.87 -6.30 -13.15
CA TYR A 76 2.79 -6.31 -14.15
C TYR A 76 1.44 -6.55 -13.49
N MET A 77 0.43 -5.76 -13.87
CA MET A 77 -0.94 -5.90 -13.39
C MET A 77 -1.94 -6.00 -14.55
N ASN A 78 -2.70 -7.10 -14.58
CA ASN A 78 -3.85 -7.22 -15.48
C ASN A 78 -5.06 -6.47 -14.89
N ILE A 79 -5.13 -5.17 -15.13
CA ILE A 79 -6.16 -4.27 -14.60
C ILE A 79 -7.57 -4.68 -15.08
N VAL A 80 -7.71 -5.12 -16.34
CA VAL A 80 -9.01 -5.52 -16.90
C VAL A 80 -9.60 -6.70 -16.12
N SER A 81 -8.80 -7.76 -15.93
CA SER A 81 -9.24 -8.92 -15.15
C SER A 81 -9.50 -8.58 -13.69
N LEU A 82 -8.71 -7.69 -13.09
CA LEU A 82 -8.93 -7.22 -11.73
C LEU A 82 -10.27 -6.50 -11.59
N ILE A 83 -10.55 -5.56 -12.51
CA ILE A 83 -11.77 -4.77 -12.52
C ILE A 83 -13.00 -5.68 -12.71
N LEU A 84 -12.94 -6.67 -13.62
CA LEU A 84 -14.00 -7.66 -13.81
C LEU A 84 -14.29 -8.42 -12.52
N TRP A 85 -13.26 -8.97 -11.88
CA TRP A 85 -13.40 -9.70 -10.63
C TRP A 85 -13.94 -8.85 -9.48
N LEU A 86 -13.47 -7.60 -9.32
CA LEU A 86 -13.94 -6.71 -8.26
C LEU A 86 -15.43 -6.37 -8.40
N SER A 87 -15.93 -6.31 -9.63
CA SER A 87 -17.36 -6.07 -9.86
C SER A 87 -18.21 -7.25 -9.44
N GLU A 88 -17.79 -8.47 -9.77
CA GLU A 88 -18.48 -9.68 -9.32
C GLU A 88 -18.43 -9.82 -7.80
N TYR A 89 -17.25 -9.59 -7.21
CA TYR A 89 -17.04 -9.60 -5.77
C TYR A 89 -17.96 -8.60 -5.06
N HIS A 90 -18.05 -7.36 -5.56
CA HIS A 90 -18.89 -6.34 -4.95
C HIS A 90 -20.39 -6.69 -5.00
N THR A 91 -20.87 -7.28 -6.09
CA THR A 91 -22.27 -7.73 -6.21
C THR A 91 -22.58 -8.86 -5.23
N GLN A 92 -21.64 -9.78 -5.00
CA GLN A 92 -21.87 -10.96 -4.15
C GLN A 92 -21.65 -10.72 -2.67
N GLN A 93 -20.61 -9.95 -2.32
CA GLN A 93 -20.11 -9.78 -0.94
C GLN A 93 -20.38 -8.37 -0.38
N GLY A 94 -20.99 -7.49 -1.19
CA GLY A 94 -21.39 -6.16 -0.77
C GLY A 94 -20.22 -5.27 -0.34
N THR A 95 -20.24 -4.84 0.92
CA THR A 95 -19.29 -3.88 1.50
C THR A 95 -18.35 -4.48 2.53
N ASP A 96 -18.28 -5.82 2.61
CA ASP A 96 -17.38 -6.50 3.54
C ASP A 96 -15.91 -6.05 3.34
N PRO A 97 -15.17 -5.79 4.44
CA PRO A 97 -13.75 -5.46 4.39
C PRO A 97 -12.93 -6.46 3.58
N LEU A 98 -12.34 -6.00 2.49
CA LEU A 98 -11.41 -6.76 1.68
C LEU A 98 -9.98 -6.32 1.97
N TYR A 99 -9.09 -7.29 2.17
CA TYR A 99 -7.64 -7.12 2.21
C TYR A 99 -7.01 -8.39 1.64
N ILE A 100 -6.55 -8.33 0.39
CA ILE A 100 -6.08 -9.48 -0.38
C ILE A 100 -4.71 -9.26 -1.01
N GLY A 101 -4.03 -10.38 -1.25
CA GLY A 101 -2.76 -10.49 -1.94
C GLY A 101 -2.07 -11.81 -1.59
N LYS A 102 -0.77 -11.90 -1.82
CA LYS A 102 0.01 -13.06 -1.37
C LYS A 102 0.26 -13.00 0.13
N VAL A 103 -0.52 -13.76 0.89
CA VAL A 103 -0.35 -13.81 2.35
C VAL A 103 1.00 -14.39 2.77
N GLN A 104 1.74 -13.60 3.56
CA GLN A 104 2.95 -13.98 4.26
C GLN A 104 2.61 -14.36 5.70
N LYS A 105 3.12 -15.50 6.17
CA LYS A 105 2.91 -16.01 7.53
C LYS A 105 4.26 -16.31 8.18
N ASN A 106 4.33 -16.18 9.51
CA ASN A 106 5.51 -16.53 10.29
C ASN A 106 6.80 -15.84 9.82
N MET A 107 6.69 -14.62 9.30
CA MET A 107 7.84 -13.83 8.87
C MET A 107 8.58 -13.28 10.07
N ALA A 108 9.85 -13.64 10.21
CA ALA A 108 10.71 -13.19 11.30
C ALA A 108 11.03 -11.69 11.17
N VAL A 109 11.08 -11.00 12.31
CA VAL A 109 11.44 -9.60 12.39
C VAL A 109 12.96 -9.48 12.34
N VAL A 110 13.48 -8.78 11.33
CA VAL A 110 14.93 -8.62 11.17
C VAL A 110 15.50 -7.72 12.27
N ARG A 111 16.43 -8.27 13.07
CA ARG A 111 17.07 -7.58 14.21
C ARG A 111 18.49 -7.08 13.94
N THR A 112 19.04 -7.36 12.76
CA THR A 112 20.38 -6.89 12.36
C THR A 112 20.33 -5.42 11.93
N LYS A 113 20.99 -4.51 12.66
CA LYS A 113 20.93 -3.05 12.44
C LYS A 113 21.33 -2.58 11.04
N SER A 114 22.25 -3.29 10.38
CA SER A 114 22.70 -2.96 9.02
C SER A 114 21.70 -3.34 7.94
N HIS A 115 20.72 -4.21 8.24
CA HIS A 115 19.75 -4.68 7.26
C HIS A 115 18.70 -3.62 6.93
N ARG A 116 18.29 -3.53 5.65
CA ARG A 116 17.28 -2.55 5.20
C ARG A 116 15.91 -2.69 5.88
N TYR A 117 15.59 -3.90 6.36
CA TYR A 117 14.37 -4.25 7.09
C TYR A 117 14.53 -4.26 8.61
N TYR A 118 15.61 -3.71 9.15
CA TYR A 118 15.83 -3.69 10.60
C TYR A 118 14.64 -3.07 11.36
N VAL A 119 14.16 -3.77 12.38
CA VAL A 119 13.17 -3.25 13.33
C VAL A 119 13.65 -3.50 14.76
N SER A 120 13.71 -2.46 15.58
CA SER A 120 14.12 -2.57 16.97
C SER A 120 13.01 -3.18 17.86
N ARG A 121 13.39 -3.79 18.99
CA ARG A 121 12.42 -4.34 19.96
C ARG A 121 11.50 -3.28 20.56
N SER A 122 11.96 -2.04 20.64
CA SER A 122 11.15 -0.91 21.11
C SER A 122 10.00 -0.57 20.15
N VAL A 123 10.15 -0.81 18.84
CA VAL A 123 9.13 -0.53 17.81
C VAL A 123 8.22 -1.74 17.56
N HIS A 124 8.79 -2.95 17.64
CA HIS A 124 8.06 -4.21 17.54
C HIS A 124 8.66 -5.24 18.50
N ARG A 125 7.91 -5.61 19.56
CA ARG A 125 8.40 -6.48 20.63
C ARG A 125 8.54 -7.95 20.22
N GLY A 126 7.57 -8.48 19.48
CA GLY A 126 7.53 -9.90 19.06
C GLY A 126 8.62 -10.25 18.06
N ASP A 127 8.96 -11.53 17.94
CA ASP A 127 9.99 -11.99 17.00
C ASP A 127 9.45 -12.28 15.60
N PHE A 128 8.13 -12.35 15.44
CA PHE A 128 7.43 -12.58 14.19
C PHE A 128 6.36 -11.53 13.94
N TYR A 129 6.15 -11.17 12.68
CA TYR A 129 5.02 -10.36 12.27
C TYR A 129 3.71 -11.16 12.31
N ALA A 130 2.61 -10.47 12.57
CA ALA A 130 1.28 -11.02 12.30
C ALA A 130 1.13 -11.27 10.79
N PRO A 131 0.25 -12.19 10.35
CA PRO A 131 0.00 -12.39 8.93
C PRO A 131 -0.34 -11.09 8.20
N TYR A 132 0.23 -10.91 7.02
CA TYR A 132 0.06 -9.74 6.16
C TYR A 132 0.14 -10.16 4.69
N VAL A 133 -0.18 -9.28 3.75
CA VAL A 133 -0.03 -9.57 2.31
C VAL A 133 1.23 -8.92 1.76
N SER A 134 1.95 -9.62 0.88
CA SER A 134 3.25 -9.23 0.33
C SER A 134 3.23 -7.87 -0.39
N GLY A 135 4.33 -7.13 -0.31
CA GLY A 135 4.46 -5.78 -0.87
C GLY A 135 4.38 -5.67 -2.40
N GLY A 136 4.69 -6.71 -3.17
CA GLY A 136 4.67 -6.63 -4.65
C GLY A 136 3.29 -6.27 -5.23
N GLY A 137 2.22 -6.59 -4.51
CA GLY A 137 0.88 -6.15 -4.85
C GLY A 137 -0.14 -6.52 -3.79
N TYR A 138 -0.97 -5.55 -3.42
CA TYR A 138 -2.09 -5.80 -2.53
C TYR A 138 -3.28 -4.90 -2.82
N LEU A 139 -4.47 -5.41 -2.52
CA LEU A 139 -5.71 -4.69 -2.69
C LEU A 139 -6.51 -4.68 -1.39
N PHE A 140 -7.11 -3.53 -1.07
CA PHE A 140 -8.04 -3.41 0.05
C PHE A 140 -9.24 -2.52 -0.28
N SER A 141 -10.34 -2.68 0.46
CA SER A 141 -11.54 -1.87 0.27
C SER A 141 -11.32 -0.42 0.70
N GLY A 142 -11.77 0.53 -0.11
CA GLY A 142 -11.61 1.96 0.17
C GLY A 142 -12.33 2.43 1.43
N HIS A 143 -13.42 1.78 1.86
CA HIS A 143 -14.08 2.09 3.13
C HIS A 143 -13.15 1.88 4.36
N LEU A 144 -12.06 1.13 4.21
CA LEU A 144 -11.04 0.97 5.26
C LEU A 144 -10.15 2.20 5.43
N LEU A 145 -10.09 3.11 4.43
CA LEU A 145 -9.19 4.27 4.44
C LEU A 145 -9.36 5.15 5.68
N SER A 146 -10.59 5.46 6.08
CA SER A 146 -10.86 6.30 7.25
C SER A 146 -10.34 5.68 8.55
N ARG A 147 -10.46 4.35 8.69
CA ARG A 147 -10.00 3.58 9.85
C ARG A 147 -8.49 3.39 9.82
N LEU A 148 -7.92 3.13 8.64
CA LEU A 148 -6.49 3.02 8.42
C LEU A 148 -5.77 4.35 8.70
N TYR A 149 -6.33 5.47 8.24
CA TYR A 149 -5.83 6.80 8.54
C TYR A 149 -5.79 7.07 10.04
N LYS A 150 -6.88 6.76 10.76
CA LYS A 150 -6.92 6.90 12.23
C LYS A 150 -5.87 6.03 12.93
N VAL A 151 -5.72 4.77 12.53
CA VAL A 151 -4.74 3.84 13.12
C VAL A 151 -3.31 4.25 12.82
N SER A 152 -3.04 4.73 11.61
CA SER A 152 -1.70 5.10 11.18
C SER A 152 -1.14 6.28 11.98
N ARG A 153 -2.00 7.26 12.34
CA ARG A 153 -1.65 8.42 13.18
C ARG A 153 -1.24 8.05 14.61
N HIS A 154 -1.64 6.89 15.11
CA HIS A 154 -1.39 6.46 16.50
C HIS A 154 -0.44 5.26 16.60
N SER A 155 0.15 4.84 15.48
CA SER A 155 0.99 3.65 15.42
C SER A 155 2.47 3.99 15.20
N ARG A 156 3.36 3.22 15.85
CA ARG A 156 4.80 3.29 15.56
C ARG A 156 5.09 2.72 14.18
N VAL A 157 5.72 3.54 13.33
CA VAL A 157 6.15 3.20 11.97
C VAL A 157 7.46 2.40 12.01
N PHE A 158 7.61 1.42 11.12
CA PHE A 158 8.86 0.68 10.89
C PHE A 158 9.03 0.39 9.40
N PRO A 159 10.25 0.12 8.88
CA PRO A 159 10.54 0.13 7.44
C PRO A 159 9.82 -0.91 6.57
N VAL A 160 9.38 -2.02 7.15
CA VAL A 160 8.73 -3.13 6.43
C VAL A 160 7.26 -2.77 6.20
N GLU A 161 7.02 -2.09 5.08
CA GLU A 161 5.75 -1.43 4.75
C GLU A 161 4.54 -2.37 4.75
N ASP A 162 4.64 -3.49 4.05
CA ASP A 162 3.60 -4.49 3.94
C ASP A 162 3.24 -5.13 5.29
N ALA A 163 4.24 -5.43 6.11
CA ALA A 163 4.05 -5.87 7.49
C ALA A 163 3.48 -4.76 8.41
N LEU A 164 3.79 -3.49 8.14
CA LEU A 164 3.21 -2.34 8.85
C LEU A 164 1.71 -2.20 8.51
N LEU A 165 1.34 -2.29 7.23
CA LEU A 165 -0.06 -2.32 6.83
C LEU A 165 -0.78 -3.52 7.47
N GLY A 166 -0.14 -4.70 7.49
CA GLY A 166 -0.66 -5.89 8.17
C GLY A 166 -0.90 -5.66 9.67
N ARG A 167 -0.02 -4.91 10.35
CA ARG A 167 -0.25 -4.49 11.74
C ARG A 167 -1.52 -3.64 11.86
N PHE A 168 -1.73 -2.68 10.95
CA PHE A 168 -2.92 -1.84 10.97
C PHE A 168 -4.19 -2.67 10.74
N MET A 169 -4.17 -3.57 9.76
CA MET A 169 -5.29 -4.47 9.46
C MET A 169 -5.63 -5.36 10.65
N ARG A 170 -4.62 -5.90 11.35
CA ARG A 170 -4.83 -6.67 12.59
C ARG A 170 -5.50 -5.84 13.69
N ILE A 171 -5.08 -4.57 13.89
CA ILE A 171 -5.72 -3.66 14.85
C ILE A 171 -7.20 -3.44 14.47
N LEU A 172 -7.48 -3.32 13.18
CA LEU A 172 -8.82 -3.17 12.63
C LEU A 172 -9.64 -4.48 12.58
N LYS A 173 -9.05 -5.61 13.01
CA LYS A 173 -9.63 -6.96 12.93
C LYS A 173 -9.99 -7.40 11.49
N VAL A 174 -9.28 -6.87 10.50
CA VAL A 174 -9.41 -7.28 9.09
C VAL A 174 -8.37 -8.36 8.81
N GLN A 175 -8.83 -9.55 8.40
CA GLN A 175 -7.95 -10.67 8.13
C GLN A 175 -7.41 -10.60 6.69
N PRO A 176 -6.10 -10.84 6.48
CA PRO A 176 -5.55 -10.94 5.13
C PRO A 176 -6.07 -12.22 4.47
N ARG A 177 -6.54 -12.10 3.23
CA ARG A 177 -7.04 -13.22 2.42
C ARG A 177 -6.04 -13.52 1.31
N HIS A 178 -5.62 -14.78 1.23
CA HIS A 178 -4.70 -15.22 0.19
C HIS A 178 -5.43 -15.29 -1.16
N GLU A 179 -4.84 -14.67 -2.17
CA GLU A 179 -5.35 -14.68 -3.54
C GLU A 179 -4.25 -15.17 -4.46
N LYS A 180 -4.50 -16.30 -5.14
CA LYS A 180 -3.51 -17.02 -5.97
C LYS A 180 -3.09 -16.24 -7.21
N ARG A 181 -3.88 -15.25 -7.61
CA ARG A 181 -3.59 -14.36 -8.74
C ARG A 181 -2.53 -13.30 -8.41
N PHE A 182 -2.20 -13.12 -7.14
CA PHE A 182 -1.05 -12.32 -6.70
C PHE A 182 0.16 -13.25 -6.51
N LEU A 183 1.26 -12.95 -7.19
CA LEU A 183 2.49 -13.75 -7.20
C LEU A 183 3.35 -13.57 -5.95
#